data_AF-A0AA90U313-F1
#
_entry.id   AF-A0AA90U313-F1
#
_cell.length_a   1.000
_cell.length_b   1.000
_cell.length_c   1.000
_cell.angle_alpha   90.00
_cell.angle_beta   90.00
_cell.angle_gamma   90.00
#
_symmetry.space_group_name_H-M   'P 1'
#
loop_
_entity.id
_entity.type
_entity.pdbx_description
1 polymer ?
#
loop_
_entity_poly.entity_id
_entity_poly.type
_entity_poly.pdbx_seq_one_letter_code
_entity_poly.pdbx_strand_id
1 'polypeptide(L)'
;MKLAIIETEEGQKFTFLYAGKYYDLQQYLDVEISIGQRASLTTLVSRVAKAGPVDPNDLKGLPEYVPLGYHIPVPHINQIRDFYSFEEHVARAKAARGVEFPKEWYEFPAYYYSGTSSLYASGWISSLRLQP
;
A
#
# COMPACT_ATOMS: atom_id res chain seq x y z
N MET A 1 2.90 13.01 3.43
CA MET A 1 3.52 12.54 2.17
C MET A 1 2.69 11.38 1.63
N LYS A 2 2.49 11.26 0.31
CA LYS A 2 1.81 10.11 -0.33
C LYS A 2 2.87 9.26 -1.02
N LEU A 3 2.96 7.97 -0.70
CA LEU A 3 3.98 7.06 -1.22
C LEU A 3 3.40 6.12 -2.27
N ALA A 4 4.21 5.72 -3.24
CA ALA A 4 3.85 4.73 -4.23
C ALA A 4 5.07 3.90 -4.65
N ILE A 5 4.84 2.65 -5.00
CA ILE A 5 5.78 1.86 -5.80
C ILE A 5 5.19 1.85 -7.21
N ILE A 6 5.95 2.36 -8.19
CA ILE A 6 5.49 2.49 -9.56
C ILE A 6 6.38 1.69 -10.50
N GLU A 7 5.80 1.21 -11.60
CA GLU A 7 6.56 0.69 -12.73
C GLU A 7 7.01 1.86 -13.60
N THR A 8 8.28 1.83 -14.02
CA THR A 8 8.90 2.82 -14.92
C THR A 8 9.68 2.08 -16.02
N GLU A 9 10.21 2.79 -17.01
CA GLU A 9 11.08 2.18 -18.03
C GLU A 9 12.37 1.58 -17.43
N GLU A 10 12.81 2.09 -16.27
CA GLU A 10 13.96 1.59 -15.52
C GLU A 10 13.60 0.48 -14.52
N GLY A 11 12.35 0.00 -14.55
CA GLY A 11 11.80 -0.96 -13.60
C GLY A 11 11.10 -0.30 -12.41
N GLN A 12 10.96 -1.06 -11.32
CA GLN A 12 10.20 -0.64 -10.14
C GLN A 12 10.93 0.45 -9.34
N LYS A 13 10.22 1.52 -8.99
CA LYS A 13 10.77 2.63 -8.20
C LYS A 13 9.91 2.94 -6.98
N PHE A 14 10.57 3.22 -5.86
CA PHE A 14 9.95 3.84 -4.69
C PHE A 14 9.82 5.34 -4.91
N THR A 15 8.60 5.87 -4.80
CA THR A 15 8.33 7.27 -5.10
C THR A 15 7.40 7.90 -4.07
N PHE A 16 7.40 9.23 -4.06
CA PHE A 16 6.35 10.00 -3.41
C PHE A 16 5.71 10.99 -4.38
N LEU A 17 4.41 11.23 -4.19
CA LEU A 17 3.63 12.17 -4.97
C LEU A 17 3.71 13.56 -4.36
N TYR A 18 4.17 14.54 -5.14
CA TYR A 18 4.16 15.96 -4.79
C TYR A 18 3.72 16.80 -6.00
N ALA A 19 2.74 17.69 -5.80
CA ALA A 19 2.19 18.56 -6.86
C ALA A 19 1.85 17.83 -8.18
N GLY A 20 1.33 16.59 -8.09
CA GLY A 20 0.93 15.79 -9.25
C GLY A 20 2.08 15.01 -9.93
N LYS A 21 3.30 15.09 -9.40
CA LYS A 21 4.49 14.45 -9.95
C LYS A 21 5.07 13.41 -8.99
N TYR A 22 5.69 12.37 -9.53
CA TYR A 22 6.32 11.30 -8.75
C TYR A 22 7.83 11.52 -8.71
N TYR A 23 8.39 11.68 -7.51
CA TYR A 23 9.82 11.87 -7.30
C TYR A 23 10.44 10.63 -6.64
N ASP A 24 11.72 10.39 -6.89
CA ASP A 24 12.47 9.30 -6.27
C ASP A 24 12.53 9.45 -4.74
N LEU A 25 11.95 8.49 -4.03
CA LEU A 25 11.88 8.50 -2.56
C LEU A 25 13.20 8.10 -1.92
N GLN A 26 13.94 7.19 -2.54
CA GLN A 26 15.18 6.64 -1.99
C GLN A 26 16.27 7.70 -2.00
N GLN A 27 16.40 8.42 -3.11
CA GLN A 27 17.32 9.55 -3.23
C GLN A 27 16.91 10.72 -2.33
N TYR A 28 15.60 11.01 -2.22
CA TYR A 28 15.12 12.06 -1.30
C TYR A 28 15.45 11.77 0.17
N LEU A 29 15.34 10.51 0.60
CA LEU A 29 15.57 10.11 1.98
C LEU A 29 17.02 9.68 2.26
N ASP A 30 17.89 9.71 1.26
CA ASP A 30 19.25 9.16 1.30
C ASP A 30 19.27 7.75 1.89
N VAL A 31 18.52 6.84 1.24
CA VAL A 31 18.36 5.46 1.69
C VAL A 31 18.33 4.50 0.51
N GLU A 32 19.01 3.36 0.66
CA GLU A 32 18.96 2.28 -0.30
C GLU A 32 18.19 1.08 0.28
N ILE A 33 17.14 0.66 -0.43
CA ILE A 33 16.31 -0.46 -0.07
C ILE A 33 15.94 -1.28 -1.30
N SER A 34 15.69 -2.57 -1.09
CA SER A 34 15.17 -3.44 -2.15
C SER A 34 13.73 -3.84 -1.86
N ILE A 35 12.96 -3.99 -2.94
CA ILE A 35 11.60 -4.54 -2.89
C ILE A 35 11.70 -6.00 -2.44
N GLY A 36 10.73 -6.46 -1.64
CA GLY A 36 10.70 -7.83 -1.12
C GLY A 36 11.53 -8.05 0.15
N GLN A 37 12.39 -7.11 0.57
CA GLN A 37 13.05 -7.24 1.87
C GLN A 37 12.13 -6.81 3.02
N ARG A 38 12.03 -7.65 4.05
CA ARG A 38 11.19 -7.40 5.23
C ARG A 38 11.52 -6.10 5.97
N ALA A 39 12.80 -5.69 5.96
CA ALA A 39 13.26 -4.47 6.61
C ALA A 39 12.89 -3.18 5.84
N SER A 40 12.56 -3.28 4.54
CA SER A 40 12.34 -2.12 3.67
C SER A 40 11.24 -1.18 4.19
N LEU A 41 10.09 -1.71 4.63
CA LEU A 41 8.97 -0.89 5.08
C LEU A 41 9.30 -0.12 6.38
N THR A 42 9.85 -0.81 7.39
CA THR A 42 10.15 -0.17 8.68
C THR A 42 11.20 0.93 8.51
N THR A 43 12.23 0.66 7.70
CA THR A 43 13.24 1.66 7.34
C THR A 43 12.58 2.86 6.65
N LEU A 44 11.75 2.65 5.64
CA LEU A 44 11.02 3.74 4.97
C LEU A 44 10.17 4.57 5.92
N VAL A 45 9.32 3.92 6.71
CA VAL A 45 8.41 4.60 7.65
C VAL A 45 9.21 5.46 8.64
N SER A 46 10.32 4.93 9.16
CA SER A 46 11.18 5.68 10.09
C SER A 46 11.84 6.90 9.43
N ARG A 47 12.25 6.80 8.17
CA ARG A 47 12.89 7.88 7.42
C ARG A 47 11.88 8.95 7.02
N VAL A 48 10.71 8.55 6.51
CA VAL A 48 9.61 9.46 6.17
C VAL A 48 9.13 10.23 7.41
N ALA A 49 9.01 9.56 8.56
CA ALA A 49 8.63 10.22 9.81
C ALA A 49 9.64 11.28 10.26
N LYS A 50 10.94 11.05 10.02
CA LYS A 50 12.01 12.00 10.34
C LYS A 50 12.11 13.15 9.33
N ALA A 51 11.85 12.89 8.06
CA ALA A 51 11.95 13.90 6.99
C ALA A 51 10.89 15.00 7.13
N GLY A 52 9.75 14.71 7.76
CA GLY A 52 8.70 15.72 7.97
C GLY A 52 7.98 16.13 6.66
N PRO A 53 7.39 17.33 6.60
CA PRO A 53 6.80 17.88 5.39
C PRO A 53 7.85 18.05 4.28
N VAL A 54 7.43 17.87 3.02
CA VAL A 54 8.33 18.05 1.86
C VAL A 54 8.62 19.53 1.64
N ASP A 55 9.90 19.92 1.65
CA ASP A 55 10.36 21.23 1.20
C ASP A 55 10.53 21.22 -0.35
N PRO A 56 9.90 22.14 -1.09
CA PRO A 56 10.06 22.24 -2.53
C PRO A 56 11.51 22.42 -3.00
N ASN A 57 12.39 23.00 -2.18
CA ASN A 57 13.79 23.20 -2.54
C ASN A 57 14.57 21.90 -2.64
N ASP A 58 14.21 20.92 -1.81
CA ASP A 58 14.83 19.59 -1.80
C ASP A 58 14.48 18.77 -3.05
N LEU A 59 13.48 19.20 -3.82
CA LEU A 59 13.07 18.55 -5.07
C LEU A 59 14.02 18.86 -6.24
N LYS A 60 14.85 19.90 -6.11
CA LYS A 60 15.73 20.33 -7.20
C LYS A 60 16.79 19.25 -7.47
N GLY A 61 16.75 18.71 -8.69
CA GLY A 61 17.69 17.67 -9.12
C GLY A 61 17.31 16.25 -8.71
N LEU A 62 16.15 16.05 -8.06
CA LEU A 62 15.61 14.71 -7.88
C LEU A 62 15.04 14.16 -9.19
N PRO A 63 15.25 12.87 -9.49
CA PRO A 63 14.58 12.22 -10.60
C PRO A 63 13.07 12.28 -10.44
N GLU A 64 12.39 12.66 -11.52
CA GLU A 64 10.95 12.59 -11.68
C GLU A 64 10.60 11.41 -12.59
N TYR A 65 9.54 10.69 -12.23
CA TYR A 65 9.10 9.51 -12.96
C TYR A 65 7.65 9.67 -13.43
N VAL A 66 7.36 9.06 -14.58
CA VAL A 66 6.00 8.88 -15.08
C VAL A 66 5.59 7.42 -14.83
N PRO A 67 4.48 7.16 -14.10
CA PRO A 67 4.08 5.79 -13.80
C PRO A 67 3.52 5.11 -15.05
N LEU A 68 4.15 4.00 -15.46
CA LEU A 68 3.60 3.07 -16.46
C LEU A 68 2.60 2.09 -15.83
N GLY A 69 2.66 1.93 -14.51
CA GLY A 69 1.80 1.07 -13.72
C GLY A 69 2.07 1.25 -12.23
N TYR A 70 1.27 0.59 -11.41
CA TYR A 70 1.41 0.63 -9.96
C TYR A 70 1.73 -0.75 -9.41
N HIS A 71 2.45 -0.77 -8.30
CA HIS A 71 2.67 -1.94 -7.47
C HIS A 71 2.00 -1.76 -6.11
N ILE A 72 1.93 -2.83 -5.33
CA ILE A 72 1.45 -2.77 -3.97
C ILE A 72 2.42 -1.89 -3.16
N PRO A 73 1.94 -0.84 -2.46
CA PRO A 73 2.81 0.15 -1.81
C PRO A 73 3.55 -0.38 -0.57
N VAL A 74 3.28 -1.63 -0.19
CA VAL A 74 3.95 -2.34 0.89
C VAL A 74 4.90 -3.38 0.28
N PRO A 75 6.23 -3.19 0.34
CA PRO A 75 7.19 -4.00 -0.42
C PRO A 75 7.23 -5.47 -0.05
N HIS A 76 6.89 -5.77 1.21
CA HIS A 76 6.88 -7.12 1.73
C HIS A 76 5.71 -7.25 2.72
N ILE A 77 4.68 -8.01 2.33
CA ILE A 77 3.50 -8.23 3.15
C ILE A 77 3.64 -9.56 3.89
N ASN A 78 3.81 -9.48 5.21
CA ASN A 78 3.86 -10.66 6.07
C ASN A 78 2.48 -11.24 6.35
N GLN A 79 1.52 -10.37 6.65
CA GLN A 79 0.16 -10.73 7.06
C GLN A 79 -0.81 -9.63 6.64
N ILE A 80 -2.04 -10.03 6.38
CA ILE A 80 -3.18 -9.12 6.20
C ILE A 80 -4.26 -9.56 7.17
N ARG A 81 -4.77 -8.61 7.93
CA ARG A 81 -5.92 -8.80 8.81
C ARG A 81 -6.95 -7.75 8.46
N ASP A 82 -8.12 -8.20 8.06
CA ASP A 82 -9.21 -7.31 7.72
C ASP A 82 -10.24 -7.33 8.84
N PHE A 83 -10.54 -6.15 9.35
CA PHE A 83 -11.36 -5.98 10.54
C PHE A 83 -12.83 -5.98 10.17
N TYR A 84 -13.58 -6.73 10.95
CA TYR A 84 -15.02 -6.82 10.81
C TYR A 84 -15.70 -5.68 11.57
N SER A 85 -15.38 -4.42 11.22
CA SER A 85 -15.69 -3.23 12.04
C SER A 85 -17.01 -2.52 11.70
N PHE A 86 -17.64 -2.81 10.56
CA PHE A 86 -18.82 -2.08 10.11
C PHE A 86 -20.11 -2.74 10.59
N GLU A 87 -20.61 -2.35 11.77
CA GLU A 87 -21.76 -2.98 12.44
C GLU A 87 -22.98 -3.19 11.52
N GLU A 88 -23.42 -2.14 10.81
CA GLU A 88 -24.58 -2.26 9.92
C GLU A 88 -24.39 -3.30 8.82
N HIS A 89 -23.18 -3.38 8.25
CA HIS A 89 -22.83 -4.38 7.24
C HIS A 89 -22.92 -5.79 7.83
N VAL A 90 -22.35 -5.99 9.02
CA VAL A 90 -22.36 -7.29 9.72
C VAL A 90 -23.77 -7.71 10.11
N ALA A 91 -24.53 -6.81 10.75
CA ALA A 91 -25.86 -7.07 11.26
C ALA A 91 -26.82 -7.46 10.13
N ARG A 92 -26.77 -6.75 8.99
CA ARG A 92 -27.56 -7.11 7.81
C ARG A 92 -27.18 -8.47 7.24
N ALA A 93 -25.88 -8.76 7.12
CA ALA A 93 -25.41 -10.06 6.63
C ALA A 93 -25.83 -11.23 7.53
N LYS A 94 -25.84 -11.03 8.85
CA LYS A 94 -26.30 -12.03 9.84
C LYS A 94 -27.82 -12.20 9.84
N ALA A 95 -28.57 -11.11 9.82
CA ALA A 95 -30.03 -11.14 9.72
C ALA A 95 -30.50 -11.87 8.46
N ALA A 96 -29.84 -11.64 7.32
CA ALA A 96 -30.11 -12.35 6.06
C ALA A 96 -29.88 -13.88 6.15
N ARG A 97 -29.07 -14.33 7.11
CA ARG A 97 -28.80 -15.76 7.38
C ARG A 97 -29.63 -16.31 8.56
N GLY A 98 -30.50 -15.49 9.17
CA GLY A 98 -31.29 -15.87 10.34
C GLY A 98 -30.45 -16.14 11.59
N VAL A 99 -29.24 -15.59 11.67
CA VAL A 99 -28.31 -15.79 12.80
C VAL A 99 -28.29 -14.57 13.70
N GLU A 100 -28.35 -14.78 15.01
CA GLU A 100 -28.24 -13.70 15.99
C GLU A 100 -26.85 -13.02 15.95
N PHE A 101 -26.83 -11.73 16.26
CA PHE A 101 -25.60 -10.97 16.38
C PHE A 101 -24.93 -11.25 17.73
N PRO A 102 -23.69 -11.78 17.76
CA PRO A 102 -23.01 -12.15 19.00
C PRO A 102 -22.65 -10.88 19.79
N LYS A 103 -22.93 -10.89 21.10
CA LYS A 103 -22.65 -9.74 21.97
C LYS A 103 -21.15 -9.50 22.14
N GLU A 104 -20.36 -10.57 22.06
CA GLU A 104 -18.91 -10.58 22.18
C GLU A 104 -18.21 -9.76 21.09
N TRP A 105 -18.88 -9.50 19.95
CA TRP A 105 -18.35 -8.63 18.90
C TRP A 105 -18.13 -7.19 19.39
N TYR A 106 -18.91 -6.73 20.38
CA TYR A 106 -18.74 -5.41 21.00
C TYR A 106 -17.62 -5.40 22.06
N GLU A 107 -17.13 -6.56 22.47
CA GLU A 107 -16.14 -6.71 23.53
C GLU A 107 -14.73 -6.96 22.99
N PHE A 108 -14.62 -7.67 21.86
CA PHE A 108 -13.33 -8.07 21.28
C PHE A 108 -13.21 -7.69 19.80
N PRO A 109 -12.01 -7.31 19.32
CA PRO A 109 -11.80 -7.04 17.90
C PRO A 109 -11.98 -8.33 17.08
N ALA A 110 -12.94 -8.30 16.15
CA ALA A 110 -13.16 -9.35 15.17
C ALA A 110 -12.43 -9.03 13.86
N TYR A 111 -11.65 -9.99 13.34
CA TYR A 111 -10.98 -9.88 12.05
C TYR A 111 -10.78 -11.26 11.42
N TYR A 112 -10.53 -11.29 10.12
CA TYR A 112 -10.10 -12.49 9.41
C TYR A 112 -8.69 -12.33 8.84
N TYR A 113 -7.98 -13.45 8.69
CA TYR A 113 -6.73 -13.48 7.94
C TYR A 113 -7.03 -13.53 6.45
N SER A 114 -6.29 -12.75 5.67
CA SER A 114 -6.30 -12.84 4.21
C SER A 114 -4.96 -13.37 3.70
N GLY A 115 -5.01 -14.14 2.62
CA GLY A 115 -3.81 -14.62 1.94
C GLY A 115 -3.03 -13.47 1.31
N THR A 116 -1.70 -13.56 1.33
CA THR A 116 -0.80 -12.55 0.74
C THR A 116 -0.49 -12.81 -0.73
N SER A 117 -0.87 -13.98 -1.26
CA SER A 117 -0.57 -14.43 -2.62
C SER A 117 -1.50 -13.89 -3.71
N SER A 118 -2.61 -13.25 -3.32
CA SER A 118 -3.67 -12.82 -4.25
C SER A 118 -3.94 -11.32 -4.12
N LEU A 119 -2.86 -10.55 -4.05
CA LEU A 119 -2.91 -9.10 -3.97
C LEU A 119 -2.56 -8.50 -5.32
N TYR A 120 -3.36 -7.52 -5.73
CA TYR A 120 -3.24 -6.87 -7.00
C TYR A 120 -3.12 -5.37 -6.79
N ALA A 121 -2.23 -4.75 -7.54
CA ALA A 121 -2.07 -3.31 -7.50
C ALA A 121 -3.25 -2.61 -8.21
N SER A 122 -3.41 -1.31 -7.93
CA SER A 122 -4.41 -0.50 -8.62
C SER A 122 -4.14 -0.48 -10.12
N GLY A 123 -5.18 -0.67 -10.94
CA GLY A 123 -5.05 -0.72 -12.38
C GLY A 123 -4.41 -2.01 -12.91
N TRP A 124 -4.20 -3.03 -12.07
CA TRP A 124 -3.74 -4.32 -12.52
C TRP A 124 -4.76 -4.96 -13.47
N ILE A 125 -4.32 -5.27 -14.68
CA ILE A 125 -5.08 -6.03 -15.68
C ILE A 125 -4.38 -7.38 -15.82
N SER A 126 -5.12 -8.48 -15.67
CA SER A 126 -4.54 -9.81 -15.86
C SER A 126 -4.04 -9.95 -17.30
N SER A 127 -2.79 -10.40 -17.46
CA SER A 127 -2.26 -10.81 -18.77
C SER A 127 -3.08 -11.95 -19.41
N LEU A 128 -3.90 -12.65 -18.60
CA LEU A 128 -4.88 -13.64 -19.04
C LEU A 128 -6.07 -13.06 -19.84
N ARG A 129 -6.29 -11.74 -19.85
CA ARG A 129 -7.29 -11.10 -20.74
C ARG A 129 -6.71 -10.70 -22.10
N LEU A 130 -5.41 -10.88 -22.33
CA LEU A 130 -4.72 -10.50 -23.57
C LEU A 130 -4.28 -11.72 -24.40
N GLN A 131 -4.79 -12.91 -24.11
CA GLN A 131 -4.67 -14.01 -25.07
C GLN A 131 -5.83 -13.87 -26.08
N PRO A 132 -5.52 -13.74 -27.39
CA PRO A 132 -6.54 -13.63 -28.44
C PRO A 132 -7.43 -14.86 -28.54
#